data_AF-B8IY70-F1
#
_entry.id   AF-B8IY70-F1
#
_cell.length_a   1.000
_cell.length_b   1.000
_cell.length_c   1.000
_cell.angle_alpha   90.00
_cell.angle_beta   90.00
_cell.angle_gamma   90.00
#
_symmetry.space_group_name_H-M   'P 1'
#
loop_
_entity.id
_entity.type
_entity.pdbx_description
1 polymer ?
#
loop_
_entity_poly.entity_id
_entity_poly.type
_entity_poly.pdbx_seq_one_letter_code
_entity_poly.pdbx_strand_id
1 'polypeptide(L)' 'MEDELMTQRQLAAKLKVCLRTLERELATAKDGPPEIRPSPRRILYRSTDVNRWLEARTVRRNQGISQ' A
#
# COMPACT_ATOMS: atom_id res chain seq x y z
N MET A 1 8.20 -10.23 -16.76
CA MET A 1 8.40 -8.95 -16.03
C MET A 1 8.52 -9.31 -14.57
N GLU A 2 9.69 -9.09 -13.98
CA GLU A 2 9.92 -9.34 -12.56
C GLU A 2 9.14 -8.30 -11.75
N ASP A 3 8.26 -8.74 -10.85
CA ASP A 3 7.48 -7.84 -10.00
C ASP A 3 8.40 -7.30 -8.89
N GLU A 4 8.65 -6.00 -8.90
CA GLU A 4 9.54 -5.37 -7.92
C GLU A 4 8.96 -5.49 -6.51
N LEU A 5 9.71 -6.13 -5.62
CA LEU A 5 9.36 -6.26 -4.21
C LEU A 5 9.86 -5.04 -3.42
N MET A 6 8.93 -4.35 -2.79
CA MET A 6 9.19 -3.16 -2.00
C MET A 6 8.96 -3.42 -0.51
N THR A 7 9.84 -2.90 0.32
CA THR A 7 9.69 -2.87 1.79
C THR A 7 8.69 -1.79 2.22
N GLN A 8 8.23 -1.84 3.48
CA GLN A 8 7.43 -0.75 4.07
C GLN A 8 8.11 0.63 3.94
N ARG A 9 9.45 0.71 4.06
CA ARG A 9 10.20 1.97 3.85
C ARG A 9 10.09 2.48 2.43
N GLN A 10 10.24 1.59 1.44
CA GLN A 10 10.13 1.97 0.03
C GLN A 10 8.70 2.37 -0.31
N LEU A 11 7.70 1.65 0.22
CA LEU A 11 6.30 2.00 0.07
C LEU A 11 6.00 3.39 0.65
N ALA A 12 6.48 3.68 1.86
CA ALA A 12 6.33 4.98 2.50
C ALA A 12 6.98 6.10 1.67
N ALA A 13 8.19 5.87 1.16
CA ALA A 13 8.89 6.80 0.28
C ALA A 13 8.13 7.06 -1.03
N LYS A 14 7.60 6.00 -1.66
CA LYS A 14 6.79 6.08 -2.89
C LYS A 14 5.52 6.91 -2.67
N LEU A 15 4.86 6.72 -1.52
CA LEU A 15 3.66 7.45 -1.13
C LEU A 15 3.95 8.84 -0.56
N LYS A 16 5.22 9.22 -0.43
CA LYS A 16 5.68 10.47 0.20
C LYS A 16 5.08 10.68 1.60
N VAL A 17 4.97 9.59 2.37
CA VAL A 17 4.51 9.63 3.77
C VAL A 17 5.57 9.07 4.69
N CYS A 18 5.53 9.47 5.96
CA CYS A 18 6.36 8.84 6.99
C CYS A 18 5.88 7.40 7.23
N LEU A 19 6.82 6.51 7.58
CA LEU A 19 6.54 5.12 7.97
C LEU A 19 5.39 5.00 8.97
N ARG A 20 5.43 5.81 10.04
CA ARG A 20 4.39 5.82 11.07
C ARG A 20 2.99 6.17 10.53
N THR A 21 2.94 7.08 9.56
CA THR A 21 1.67 7.42 8.88
C THR A 21 1.20 6.25 8.03
N LEU A 22 2.10 5.61 7.27
CA LEU A 22 1.77 4.42 6.50
C LEU A 22 1.25 3.29 7.41
N GLU A 23 1.92 2.99 8.51
CA GLU A 23 1.49 1.97 9.49
C GLU A 23 0.11 2.29 10.06
N ARG A 24 -0.14 3.56 10.42
CA ARG A 24 -1.46 4.00 10.90
C ARG A 24 -2.52 3.79 9.82
N GLU A 25 -2.25 4.21 8.59
CA GLU A 25 -3.18 4.07 7.47
C GLU A 25 -3.45 2.61 7.13
N LEU A 26 -2.45 1.74 7.22
CA LEU A 26 -2.62 0.29 7.04
C LEU A 26 -3.40 -0.35 8.18
N ALA A 27 -3.23 0.14 9.41
CA ALA A 27 -3.98 -0.34 10.57
C ALA A 27 -5.45 0.11 10.55
N THR A 28 -5.74 1.30 10.01
CA THR A 28 -7.11 1.82 9.89
C THR A 28 -7.82 1.37 8.61
N ALA A 29 -7.07 1.05 7.56
CA ALA A 29 -7.63 0.51 6.34
C ALA A 29 -8.15 -0.92 6.59
N LYS A 30 -9.45 -1.14 6.35
CA LYS A 30 -10.03 -2.49 6.31
C LYS A 30 -9.41 -3.37 5.22
N ASP A 31 -8.88 -2.74 4.16
CA ASP A 31 -8.20 -3.39 3.04
C ASP A 31 -6.87 -2.68 2.76
N GLY A 32 -5.77 -3.36 3.09
CA GLY A 32 -4.40 -2.97 2.75
C GLY A 32 -3.88 -3.70 1.50
N PRO A 33 -2.72 -3.28 0.94
CA PRO A 33 -2.08 -4.03 -0.12
C PRO A 33 -1.63 -5.42 0.39
N PRO A 34 -1.75 -6.47 -0.44
CA PRO A 34 -1.23 -7.80 -0.14
C PRO A 34 0.20 -7.79 0.41
N GLU A 35 0.37 -8.34 1.60
CA GLU A 35 1.66 -8.44 2.27
C GLU A 35 2.31 -9.81 2.07
N ILE A 36 3.59 -9.78 1.68
CA ILE A 36 4.43 -10.96 1.55
C ILE A 36 5.36 -10.98 2.75
N ARG A 37 5.22 -12.00 3.59
CA ARG A 37 6.06 -12.22 4.77
C ARG A 37 7.08 -13.33 4.52
N PRO A 38 8.26 -13.04 3.93
CA PRO A 38 9.33 -14.04 3.83
C PRO A 38 9.90 -14.42 5.20
N SER A 39 9.68 -13.60 6.24
CA SER A 39 10.11 -13.87 7.62
C SER A 39 9.22 -13.13 8.62
N PRO A 40 9.17 -13.54 9.91
CA PRO A 40 8.31 -12.90 10.92
C PRO A 40 8.56 -11.40 11.13
N ARG A 41 9.77 -10.92 10.81
CA ARG A 41 10.19 -9.52 10.99
C ARG A 41 10.25 -8.73 9.68
N ARG A 42 9.96 -9.34 8.54
CA ARG A 42 10.14 -8.72 7.23
C ARG A 42 8.86 -8.80 6.44
N ILE A 43 8.33 -7.63 6.08
CA ILE A 43 7.16 -7.46 5.24
C ILE A 43 7.61 -6.83 3.92
N LEU A 44 7.21 -7.45 2.82
CA LEU A 44 7.40 -6.98 1.46
C LEU A 44 6.04 -6.82 0.78
N TYR A 45 5.99 -5.94 -0.20
CA TYR A 45 4.82 -5.71 -1.03
C TYR A 45 5.25 -5.78 -2.48
N ARG A 46 4.39 -6.35 -3.32
CA ARG A 46 4.56 -6.28 -4.77
C ARG A 46 4.17 -4.90 -5.26
N SER A 47 4.99 -4.31 -6.12
CA SER A 47 4.72 -2.99 -6.70
C SER A 47 3.38 -2.97 -7.44
N THR A 48 3.03 -4.07 -8.12
CA THR A 48 1.76 -4.22 -8.84
C THR A 48 0.56 -4.25 -7.89
N ASP A 49 0.66 -5.00 -6.80
CA ASP A 49 -0.41 -5.09 -5.79
C ASP A 49 -0.62 -3.76 -5.07
N VAL A 50 0.47 -3.04 -4.75
CA VAL A 50 0.41 -1.68 -4.21
C VAL A 50 -0.29 -0.73 -5.17
N ASN A 51 0.08 -0.74 -6.46
CA ASN A 51 -0.55 0.12 -7.45
C ASN A 51 -2.05 -0.20 -7.57
N ARG A 52 -2.43 -1.48 -7.67
CA ARG A 52 -3.84 -1.90 -7.72
C ARG A 52 -4.62 -1.43 -6.48
N TRP A 53 -4.02 -1.53 -5.29
CA TRP A 53 -4.62 -1.01 -4.06
C TRP A 53 -4.82 0.51 -4.10
N LEU A 54 -3.82 1.25 -4.59
CA LEU A 54 -3.93 2.71 -4.75
C LEU A 54 -4.99 3.11 -5.78
N GLU A 55 -5.08 2.39 -6.88
CA GLU A 55 -6.11 2.60 -7.91
C GLU A 55 -7.51 2.37 -7.32
N ALA A 56 -7.72 1.24 -6.63
CA ALA A 56 -8.99 0.94 -5.97
C ALA A 56 -9.37 2.02 -4.93
N ARG A 57 -8.39 2.53 -4.19
CA ARG A 57 -8.59 3.60 -3.19
C ARG A 57 -8.90 4.96 -3.84
N THR A 58 -8.25 5.27 -4.95
CA THR A 58 -8.48 6.52 -5.70
C THR A 58 -9.86 6.55 -6.34
N VAL A 59 -10.30 5.42 -6.91
CA VAL A 59 -11.65 5.28 -7.49
C VAL A 59 -12.73 5.48 -6.42
N ARG A 60 -12.59 4.88 -5.23
CA ARG A 60 -13.57 5.10 -4.14
C ARG A 60 -13.63 6.55 -3.65
N ARG A 61 -12.51 7.26 -3.63
CA ARG A 61 -12.48 8.67 -3.20
C ARG A 61 -13.12 9.60 -4.23
N ASN A 62 -12.94 9.32 -5.52
CA ASN A 62 -13.52 10.12 -6.60
C ASN A 62 -15.00 9.81 -6.86
N GLN A 63 -15.50 8.64 -6.47
CA GLN A 63 -16.93 8.32 -6.56
C GLN A 63 -17.79 9.04 -5.50
N GLY A 64 -17.19 9.77 -4.56
CA GLY A 64 -17.91 10.63 -3.61
C GLY A 64 -18.18 12.07 -4.09
N ILE A 65 -17.84 12.41 -5.34
CA ILE A 65 -18.00 13.78 -5.89
C ILE A 65 -18.98 13.79 -7.10
N SER A 66 -19.81 12.78 -7.23
CA SER A 66 -20.93 12.79 -8.18
C SER A 66 -22.08 11.99 -7.61
N GLN A 67 -22.89 12.64 -6.76
CA GLN A 67 -24.35 12.72 -6.88
C GLN A 67 -24.91 13.65 -5.80
#